data_AF-A0A1Z5LEJ0-F1
#
_entry.id   AF-A0A1Z5LEJ0-F1
#
_cell.length_a   1.000
_cell.length_b   1.000
_cell.length_c   1.000
_cell.angle_alpha   90.00
_cell.angle_beta   90.00
_cell.angle_gamma   90.00
#
_symmetry.space_group_name_H-M   'P 1'
#
loop_
_entity.id
_entity.type
_entity.pdbx_description
1 polymer ?
#
loop_
_entity_poly.entity_id
_entity_poly.type
_entity_poly.pdbx_seq_one_letter_code
_entity_poly.pdbx_strand_id
1 'polypeptide(L)'
;MFKMGPPSEQAQVLSKMMLDMLNSSGCIDLEKLCIVEGKLSWCFYVDLTCVDYDGNVAEACVLAATAALASLTLPKVATEGEEISVLWEREPAGIQHGPLAATFAVLADDIVVIDPTHEEECLAKEIFTIALTHDEKVCMTHIPGGFPLSLSSVEKYIEQSRQLVKDTRLLLHRSLSNLESCGDTML
;
A
#
# COMPACT_ATOMS: atom_id res chain seq x y z
N MET A 1 -11.71 -18.53 10.54
CA MET A 1 -10.50 -19.07 11.20
C MET A 1 -9.45 -19.32 10.13
N PHE A 2 -8.33 -18.59 10.17
CA PHE A 2 -7.20 -18.76 9.26
C PHE A 2 -6.52 -20.10 9.53
N LYS A 3 -6.29 -20.89 8.48
CA LYS A 3 -5.66 -22.20 8.59
C LYS A 3 -4.26 -22.13 8.00
N MET A 4 -3.31 -22.79 8.65
CA MET A 4 -2.00 -23.02 8.06
C MET A 4 -2.13 -23.90 6.81
N GLY A 5 -1.48 -23.50 5.72
CA GLY A 5 -1.63 -24.15 4.42
C GLY A 5 -1.50 -23.16 3.27
N PRO A 6 -1.99 -23.50 2.06
CA PRO A 6 -1.99 -22.57 0.94
C PRO A 6 -2.78 -21.30 1.29
N PRO A 7 -2.43 -20.15 0.70
CA PRO A 7 -3.10 -18.87 0.99
C PRO A 7 -4.59 -18.98 0.66
N SER A 8 -5.42 -18.39 1.52
CA SER A 8 -6.87 -18.31 1.28
C SER A 8 -7.17 -17.51 0.00
N GLU A 9 -8.37 -17.65 -0.56
CA GLU A 9 -8.79 -16.87 -1.72
C GLU A 9 -8.69 -15.36 -1.45
N GLN A 10 -9.12 -14.91 -0.26
CA GLN A 10 -9.00 -13.51 0.15
C GLN A 10 -7.53 -13.04 0.15
N ALA A 11 -6.61 -13.86 0.67
CA ALA A 11 -5.19 -13.53 0.66
C ALA A 11 -4.64 -13.44 -0.78
N GLN A 12 -5.03 -14.37 -1.66
CA GLN A 12 -4.62 -14.36 -3.07
C GLN A 12 -5.15 -13.13 -3.82
N VAL A 13 -6.42 -12.76 -3.61
CA VAL A 13 -7.03 -11.55 -4.19
C VAL A 13 -6.33 -10.30 -3.68
N LEU A 14 -6.05 -10.23 -2.38
CA LEU A 14 -5.35 -9.10 -1.79
C LEU A 14 -3.91 -8.99 -2.29
N SER A 15 -3.18 -10.10 -2.43
CA SER A 15 -1.84 -10.10 -3.03
C SER A 15 -1.86 -9.58 -4.48
N LYS A 16 -2.86 -9.99 -5.27
CA LYS A 16 -3.03 -9.51 -6.64
C LYS A 16 -3.38 -8.03 -6.68
N MET A 17 -4.33 -7.61 -5.85
CA MET A 17 -4.73 -6.20 -5.68
C MET A 17 -3.53 -5.32 -5.31
N MET A 18 -2.70 -5.75 -4.35
CA MET A 18 -1.50 -5.03 -3.94
C MET A 18 -0.47 -4.90 -5.07
N LEU A 19 -0.23 -5.99 -5.81
CA LEU A 19 0.67 -5.96 -6.96
C LEU A 19 0.19 -5.01 -8.06
N ASP A 20 -1.10 -5.07 -8.41
CA ASP A 20 -1.69 -4.22 -9.44
C ASP A 20 -1.65 -2.74 -9.04
N MET A 21 -1.94 -2.45 -7.78
CA MET A 21 -1.87 -1.11 -7.20
C MET A 21 -0.45 -0.54 -7.22
N LEU A 22 0.56 -1.30 -6.79
CA LEU A 22 1.94 -0.81 -6.78
C LEU A 22 2.43 -0.52 -8.20
N ASN A 23 2.10 -1.40 -9.15
CA ASN A 23 2.45 -1.21 -10.57
C ASN A 23 1.70 -0.04 -11.21
N SER A 24 0.40 0.14 -10.92
CA SER A 24 -0.41 1.21 -11.52
C SER A 24 -0.12 2.58 -10.92
N SER A 25 0.36 2.64 -9.69
CA SER A 25 0.64 3.89 -8.99
C SER A 25 1.84 4.68 -9.53
N GLY A 26 2.77 4.00 -10.22
CA GLY A 26 4.04 4.59 -10.65
C GLY A 26 4.95 5.04 -9.51
N CYS A 27 4.74 4.55 -8.28
CA CYS A 27 5.54 4.96 -7.13
C CYS A 27 6.95 4.36 -7.11
N ILE A 28 7.18 3.27 -7.86
CA ILE A 28 8.47 2.60 -7.98
C ILE A 28 9.06 2.91 -9.36
N ASP A 29 10.19 3.61 -9.35
CA ASP A 29 10.96 3.91 -10.54
C ASP A 29 11.88 2.73 -10.88
N LEU A 30 11.44 1.89 -11.81
CA LEU A 30 12.17 0.67 -12.21
C LEU A 30 13.53 0.98 -12.85
N GLU A 31 13.71 2.16 -13.44
CA GLU A 31 15.00 2.55 -14.05
C GLU A 31 16.05 2.79 -12.97
N LYS A 32 15.66 3.42 -11.85
CA LYS A 32 16.55 3.61 -10.69
C LYS A 32 16.91 2.30 -9.98
N LEU A 33 16.14 1.24 -10.18
CA LEU A 33 16.46 -0.08 -9.64
C LEU A 33 17.52 -0.81 -10.49
N CYS A 34 17.77 -0.38 -11.72
CA CYS A 34 18.80 -0.96 -12.58
C CYS A 34 20.18 -0.42 -12.19
N ILE A 35 21.06 -1.31 -11.73
CA ILE A 35 22.44 -0.95 -11.36
C ILE A 35 23.34 -1.06 -12.58
N VAL A 36 23.27 -2.20 -13.28
CA VAL A 36 24.01 -2.46 -14.52
C VAL A 36 23.08 -3.15 -15.50
N GLU A 37 22.84 -2.50 -16.64
CA GLU A 37 21.92 -2.99 -17.66
C GLU A 37 22.27 -4.41 -18.11
N GLY A 38 21.28 -5.31 -18.08
CA GLY A 38 21.43 -6.72 -18.45
C GLY A 38 22.28 -7.58 -17.51
N LYS A 39 22.82 -7.01 -16.42
CA LYS A 39 23.67 -7.73 -15.45
C LYS A 39 23.10 -7.73 -14.03
N LEU A 40 22.66 -6.58 -13.51
CA LEU A 40 22.26 -6.44 -12.11
C LEU A 40 21.20 -5.37 -11.90
N SER A 41 20.14 -5.73 -11.17
CA SER A 41 19.09 -4.82 -10.71
C SER A 41 18.59 -5.21 -9.32
N TRP A 42 17.99 -4.25 -8.62
CA TRP A 42 17.26 -4.52 -7.40
C TRP A 42 15.96 -5.27 -7.68
N CYS A 43 15.61 -6.20 -6.79
CA CYS A 43 14.32 -6.88 -6.78
C CYS A 43 13.74 -6.76 -5.37
N PHE A 44 12.55 -6.18 -5.26
CA PHE A 44 11.88 -6.00 -3.97
C PHE A 44 10.84 -7.10 -3.76
N TYR A 45 10.97 -7.77 -2.62
CA TYR A 45 9.97 -8.69 -2.10
C TYR A 45 9.25 -7.98 -0.95
N VAL A 46 7.93 -7.85 -1.06
CA VAL A 46 7.09 -7.22 -0.03
C VAL A 46 6.24 -8.31 0.60
N ASP A 47 6.58 -8.66 1.84
CA ASP A 47 5.86 -9.64 2.63
C ASP A 47 4.97 -8.93 3.65
N LEU A 48 3.67 -9.20 3.60
CA LEU A 48 2.68 -8.65 4.52
C LEU A 48 2.10 -9.79 5.37
N THR A 49 2.20 -9.64 6.69
CA THR A 49 1.64 -10.60 7.65
C THR A 49 0.54 -9.93 8.47
N CYS A 50 -0.69 -10.39 8.32
CA CYS A 50 -1.81 -9.97 9.14
C CYS A 50 -1.71 -10.66 10.51
N VAL A 51 -1.50 -9.88 11.57
CA VAL A 51 -1.38 -10.37 12.94
C VAL A 51 -2.74 -10.44 13.62
N ASP A 52 -3.59 -9.45 13.36
CA ASP A 52 -4.96 -9.37 13.85
C ASP A 52 -5.90 -8.92 12.72
N TYR A 53 -7.08 -9.50 12.68
CA TYR A 53 -8.09 -9.25 11.66
C TYR A 53 -9.39 -8.83 12.33
N ASP A 54 -9.61 -7.51 12.39
CA ASP A 54 -10.85 -6.90 12.89
C ASP A 54 -11.48 -5.96 11.85
N GLY A 55 -11.33 -6.31 10.57
CA GLY A 55 -11.84 -5.54 9.43
C GLY A 55 -10.77 -4.71 8.71
N ASN A 56 -11.16 -4.21 7.54
CA ASN A 56 -10.40 -3.32 6.64
C ASN A 56 -8.92 -3.74 6.39
N VAL A 57 -8.67 -5.05 6.26
CA VAL A 57 -7.30 -5.55 6.07
C VAL A 57 -6.64 -4.99 4.81
N ALA A 58 -7.42 -4.67 3.78
CA ALA A 58 -6.90 -4.19 2.51
C ALA A 58 -6.23 -2.81 2.67
N GLU A 59 -6.90 -1.86 3.32
CA GLU A 59 -6.34 -0.53 3.57
C GLU A 59 -5.14 -0.60 4.51
N ALA A 60 -5.21 -1.44 5.55
CA ALA A 60 -4.09 -1.68 6.46
C ALA A 60 -2.86 -2.24 5.72
N CYS A 61 -3.06 -3.19 4.80
CA CYS A 61 -1.99 -3.72 3.95
C CYS A 61 -1.39 -2.66 3.01
N VAL A 62 -2.22 -1.82 2.39
CA VAL A 62 -1.77 -0.71 1.55
C VAL A 62 -0.91 0.26 2.35
N LEU A 63 -1.38 0.67 3.53
CA LEU A 63 -0.65 1.57 4.41
C LEU A 63 0.68 0.96 4.86
N ALA A 64 0.68 -0.31 5.28
CA ALA A 64 1.87 -1.01 5.73
C ALA A 64 2.93 -1.14 4.61
N ALA A 65 2.51 -1.52 3.39
CA ALA A 65 3.41 -1.62 2.25
C ALA A 65 4.00 -0.25 1.88
N THR A 66 3.17 0.79 1.84
CA THR A 66 3.62 2.15 1.53
C THR A 66 4.59 2.69 2.60
N ALA A 67 4.32 2.42 3.88
CA ALA A 67 5.24 2.79 4.97
C ALA A 67 6.58 2.04 4.89
N ALA A 68 6.53 0.73 4.59
CA ALA A 68 7.72 -0.09 4.45
C ALA A 68 8.59 0.37 3.28
N LEU A 69 7.98 0.66 2.13
CA LEU A 69 8.69 1.18 0.96
C LEU A 69 9.25 2.59 1.19
N ALA A 70 8.54 3.45 1.93
CA ALA A 70 8.99 4.80 2.26
C ALA A 70 10.18 4.85 3.21
N SER A 71 10.29 3.88 4.12
CA SER A 71 11.42 3.75 5.05
C SER A 71 12.53 2.81 4.54
N LEU A 72 12.38 2.26 3.33
CA LEU A 72 13.32 1.31 2.77
C LEU A 72 14.66 1.99 2.46
N THR A 73 15.74 1.42 2.99
CA THR A 73 17.11 1.77 2.63
C THR A 73 17.77 0.61 1.91
N LEU A 74 18.61 0.90 0.93
CA LEU A 74 19.38 -0.06 0.15
C LEU A 74 20.86 0.14 0.42
N PRO A 75 21.68 -0.92 0.44
CA PRO A 75 23.13 -0.75 0.49
C PRO A 75 23.60 -0.08 -0.81
N LYS A 76 24.57 0.83 -0.71
CA LYS A 76 25.18 1.44 -1.88
C LYS A 76 25.93 0.40 -2.68
N VAL A 77 25.91 0.54 -4.01
CA VAL A 77 26.64 -0.35 -4.92
C VAL A 77 27.62 0.46 -5.72
N ALA A 78 28.91 0.12 -5.62
CA ALA A 78 29.97 0.73 -6.40
C ALA A 78 30.34 -0.16 -7.58
N THR A 79 30.49 0.45 -8.75
CA THR A 79 30.87 -0.21 -10.00
C THR A 79 32.20 0.34 -10.48
N GLU A 80 33.26 -0.47 -10.43
CA GLU A 80 34.58 -0.14 -10.96
C GLU A 80 34.86 -1.03 -12.18
N GLY A 81 34.57 -0.52 -13.38
CA GLY A 81 34.66 -1.32 -14.60
C GLY A 81 33.63 -2.45 -14.63
N GLU A 82 34.10 -3.71 -14.54
CA GLU A 82 33.22 -4.89 -14.44
C GLU A 82 33.03 -5.39 -13.01
N GLU A 83 33.77 -4.85 -12.03
CA GLU A 83 33.68 -5.27 -10.63
C GLU A 83 32.52 -4.56 -9.93
N ILE A 84 31.68 -5.34 -9.26
CA ILE A 84 30.52 -4.85 -8.51
C ILE A 84 30.76 -5.13 -7.02
N SER A 85 30.75 -4.07 -6.21
CA SER A 85 30.89 -4.19 -4.76
C SER A 85 29.70 -3.59 -4.02
N VAL A 86 29.18 -4.32 -3.04
CA VAL A 86 28.09 -3.86 -2.17
C VAL A 86 28.73 -3.27 -0.92
N LEU A 87 28.41 -2.01 -0.63
CA LEU A 87 28.96 -1.27 0.50
C LEU A 87 28.10 -1.44 1.76
N TRP A 88 28.70 -1.20 2.91
CA TRP A 88 27.99 -1.20 4.20
C TRP A 88 27.09 0.04 4.36
N GLU A 89 27.46 1.14 3.71
CA GLU A 89 26.69 2.38 3.71
C GLU A 89 25.35 2.15 3.01
N ARG A 90 24.26 2.66 3.60
CA ARG A 90 22.91 2.53 3.03
C ARG A 90 22.38 3.90 2.62
N GLU A 91 21.55 3.91 1.59
CA GLU A 91 20.84 5.08 1.10
C GLU A 91 19.34 4.81 0.94
N PRO A 92 18.48 5.83 1.03
CA PRO A 92 17.05 5.65 0.81
C PRO A 92 16.75 5.08 -0.59
N ALA A 93 15.80 4.15 -0.68
CA ALA A 93 15.36 3.58 -1.95
C ALA A 93 14.63 4.59 -2.86
N GLY A 94 14.30 5.78 -2.35
CA GLY A 94 13.67 6.86 -3.10
C GLY A 94 12.16 6.73 -3.30
N ILE A 95 11.50 5.78 -2.63
CA ILE A 95 10.04 5.53 -2.77
C ILE A 95 9.27 6.26 -1.68
N GLN A 96 9.20 7.59 -1.73
CA GLN A 96 8.54 8.37 -0.66
C GLN A 96 7.03 8.56 -0.84
N HIS A 97 6.52 8.33 -2.05
CA HIS A 97 5.18 8.76 -2.45
C HIS A 97 4.32 7.59 -2.93
N GLY A 98 4.29 6.52 -2.13
CA GLY A 98 3.42 5.39 -2.36
C GLY A 98 1.92 5.77 -2.31
N PRO A 99 1.08 5.00 -3.00
CA PRO A 99 -0.36 5.15 -2.94
C PRO A 99 -0.90 4.80 -1.55
N LEU A 100 -2.06 5.35 -1.23
CA LEU A 100 -2.84 5.03 -0.03
C LEU A 100 -4.26 4.71 -0.44
N ALA A 101 -4.99 3.99 0.39
CA ALA A 101 -6.35 3.59 0.10
C ALA A 101 -7.34 4.12 1.13
N ALA A 102 -8.61 4.10 0.76
CA ALA A 102 -9.75 4.26 1.65
C ALA A 102 -10.77 3.16 1.32
N THR A 103 -11.21 2.43 2.34
CA THR A 103 -12.22 1.37 2.20
C THR A 103 -13.56 1.83 2.75
N PHE A 104 -14.61 1.43 2.03
CA PHE A 104 -16.00 1.75 2.34
C PHE A 104 -16.81 0.46 2.38
N ALA A 105 -17.77 0.39 3.29
CA ALA A 105 -18.77 -0.68 3.32
C ALA A 105 -20.17 -0.09 3.17
N VAL A 106 -20.96 -0.69 2.27
CA VAL A 106 -22.38 -0.36 2.07
C VAL A 106 -23.21 -1.33 2.90
N LEU A 107 -23.88 -0.84 3.93
CA LEU A 107 -24.71 -1.62 4.84
C LEU A 107 -26.17 -1.70 4.34
N ALA A 108 -27.05 -2.23 5.20
CA ALA A 108 -28.50 -2.10 5.01
C ALA A 108 -28.92 -0.62 4.88
N ASP A 109 -30.04 -0.39 4.18
CA ASP A 109 -30.61 0.95 3.95
C ASP A 109 -29.67 1.96 3.25
N ASP A 110 -28.66 1.46 2.53
CA ASP A 110 -27.69 2.23 1.75
C ASP A 110 -26.87 3.21 2.61
N ILE A 111 -26.75 2.89 3.91
CA ILE A 111 -25.82 3.52 4.83
C ILE A 111 -24.41 3.10 4.44
N VAL A 112 -23.49 4.07 4.36
CA VAL A 112 -22.09 3.83 4.01
C VAL A 112 -21.22 4.17 5.19
N VAL A 113 -20.38 3.23 5.58
CA VAL A 113 -19.36 3.41 6.61
C VAL A 113 -17.98 3.39 5.98
N ILE A 114 -17.04 4.08 6.61
CA ILE A 114 -15.62 4.15 6.23
C ILE A 114 -14.86 3.39 7.30
N ASP A 115 -13.81 2.66 6.90
CA ASP A 115 -12.99 1.84 7.80
C ASP A 115 -13.84 0.80 8.56
N PRO A 116 -14.48 -0.14 7.83
CA PRO A 116 -15.41 -1.08 8.43
C PRO A 116 -14.71 -2.04 9.38
N THR A 117 -15.29 -2.20 10.57
CA THR A 117 -14.98 -3.27 11.52
C THR A 117 -15.38 -4.63 10.98
N HIS A 118 -14.88 -5.72 11.57
CA HIS A 118 -15.25 -7.07 11.15
C HIS A 118 -16.77 -7.32 11.18
N GLU A 119 -17.49 -6.76 12.16
CA GLU A 119 -18.94 -6.87 12.25
C GLU A 119 -19.64 -6.13 11.10
N GLU A 120 -19.16 -4.93 10.76
CA GLU A 120 -19.69 -4.16 9.63
C GLU A 120 -19.40 -4.84 8.30
N GLU A 121 -18.21 -5.43 8.12
CA GLU A 121 -17.89 -6.23 6.93
C GLU A 121 -18.85 -7.42 6.77
N CYS A 122 -19.18 -8.11 7.86
CA CYS A 122 -20.11 -9.25 7.83
C CYS A 122 -21.54 -8.86 7.45
N LEU A 123 -21.94 -7.62 7.75
CA LEU A 123 -23.28 -7.08 7.49
C LEU A 123 -23.36 -6.27 6.18
N ALA A 124 -22.21 -6.02 5.54
CA ALA A 124 -22.13 -5.24 4.32
C ALA A 124 -22.73 -5.98 3.13
N LYS A 125 -23.48 -5.25 2.30
CA LYS A 125 -23.88 -5.68 0.96
C LYS A 125 -22.70 -5.62 -0.02
N GLU A 126 -21.79 -4.67 0.19
CA GLU A 126 -20.62 -4.42 -0.65
C GLU A 126 -19.51 -3.79 0.18
N ILE A 127 -18.27 -4.18 -0.10
CA ILE A 127 -17.07 -3.56 0.47
C ILE A 127 -16.18 -3.21 -0.69
N PHE A 128 -15.81 -1.94 -0.82
CA PHE A 128 -14.95 -1.50 -1.90
C PHE A 128 -13.82 -0.61 -1.40
N THR A 129 -12.70 -0.68 -2.09
CA THR A 129 -11.49 0.07 -1.75
C THR A 129 -11.06 0.94 -2.93
N ILE A 130 -10.79 2.22 -2.65
CA ILE A 130 -10.29 3.18 -3.63
C ILE A 130 -8.86 3.53 -3.24
N ALA A 131 -7.90 3.28 -4.13
CA ALA A 131 -6.50 3.63 -3.93
C ALA A 131 -6.13 4.88 -4.75
N LEU A 132 -5.50 5.84 -4.08
CA LEU A 132 -5.07 7.12 -4.64
C LEU A 132 -3.56 7.27 -4.55
N THR A 133 -2.95 7.82 -5.61
CA THR A 133 -1.55 8.24 -5.59
C THR A 133 -1.35 9.47 -4.70
N HIS A 134 -0.10 9.90 -4.53
CA HIS A 134 0.22 11.15 -3.82
C HIS A 134 -0.39 12.40 -4.47
N ASP A 135 -0.58 12.38 -5.79
CA ASP A 135 -1.23 13.44 -6.58
C ASP A 135 -2.77 13.36 -6.57
N GLU A 136 -3.37 12.58 -5.66
CA GLU A 136 -4.83 12.44 -5.53
C GLU A 136 -5.53 11.83 -6.76
N LYS A 137 -4.75 11.18 -7.63
CA LYS A 137 -5.26 10.43 -8.79
C LYS A 137 -5.62 9.02 -8.37
N VAL A 138 -6.76 8.53 -8.85
CA VAL A 138 -7.15 7.14 -8.65
C VAL A 138 -6.18 6.23 -9.40
N CYS A 139 -5.49 5.35 -8.68
CA CYS A 139 -4.62 4.32 -9.26
C CYS A 139 -5.34 2.97 -9.37
N MET A 140 -6.33 2.71 -8.52
CA MET A 140 -7.10 1.47 -8.53
C MET A 140 -8.43 1.64 -7.78
N THR A 141 -9.47 0.95 -8.26
CA THR A 141 -10.72 0.70 -7.51
C THR A 141 -10.98 -0.80 -7.47
N HIS A 142 -11.19 -1.34 -6.27
CA HIS A 142 -11.44 -2.76 -6.03
C HIS A 142 -12.85 -2.94 -5.47
N ILE A 143 -13.73 -3.62 -6.21
CA ILE A 143 -15.16 -3.85 -5.88
C ILE A 143 -15.47 -5.35 -6.06
N PRO A 144 -15.17 -6.20 -5.07
CA PRO A 144 -15.32 -7.65 -5.18
C PRO A 144 -16.77 -8.15 -5.08
N GLY A 145 -17.69 -7.44 -4.42
CA GLY A 145 -19.02 -7.96 -4.05
C GLY A 145 -20.07 -7.97 -5.17
N GLY A 146 -19.76 -7.37 -6.33
CA GLY A 146 -20.66 -7.34 -7.48
C GLY A 146 -21.95 -6.54 -7.28
N PHE A 147 -22.06 -5.78 -6.18
CA PHE A 147 -23.17 -4.89 -5.95
C PHE A 147 -23.08 -3.67 -6.89
N PRO A 148 -24.15 -3.32 -7.60
CA PRO A 148 -24.10 -2.22 -8.56
C PRO A 148 -24.00 -0.88 -7.82
N LEU A 149 -22.85 -0.21 -7.96
CA LEU A 149 -22.67 1.17 -7.53
C LEU A 149 -22.97 2.13 -8.69
N SER A 150 -23.77 3.15 -8.42
CA SER A 150 -24.03 4.20 -9.42
C SER A 150 -22.79 5.07 -9.63
N LEU A 151 -22.61 5.62 -10.84
CA LEU A 151 -21.45 6.47 -11.15
C LEU A 151 -21.37 7.70 -10.22
N SER A 152 -22.50 8.33 -9.92
CA SER A 152 -22.55 9.48 -9.01
C SER A 152 -22.16 9.10 -7.57
N SER A 153 -22.49 7.88 -7.12
CA SER A 153 -22.02 7.36 -5.83
C SER A 153 -20.50 7.17 -5.84
N VAL A 154 -19.95 6.58 -6.91
CA VAL A 154 -18.50 6.36 -7.03
C VAL A 154 -17.74 7.68 -7.04
N GLU A 155 -18.19 8.67 -7.81
CA GLU A 155 -17.60 10.01 -7.82
C GLU A 155 -17.59 10.66 -6.43
N LYS A 156 -18.70 10.52 -5.68
CA LYS A 156 -18.79 10.98 -4.30
C LYS A 156 -17.76 10.28 -3.39
N TYR A 157 -17.61 8.96 -3.51
CA TYR A 157 -16.65 8.21 -2.68
C TYR A 157 -15.19 8.49 -3.07
N ILE A 158 -14.91 8.77 -4.34
CA ILE A 158 -13.60 9.25 -4.77
C ILE A 158 -13.28 10.57 -4.09
N GLU A 159 -14.22 11.53 -4.07
CA GLU A 159 -13.98 12.81 -3.40
C GLU A 159 -13.77 12.63 -1.89
N GLN A 160 -14.55 11.78 -1.23
CA GLN A 160 -14.35 11.47 0.18
C GLN A 160 -13.00 10.78 0.44
N SER A 161 -12.59 9.86 -0.43
CA SER A 161 -11.30 9.17 -0.32
C SER A 161 -10.12 10.12 -0.42
N ARG A 162 -10.22 11.23 -1.18
CA ARG A 162 -9.16 12.24 -1.25
C ARG A 162 -8.88 12.87 0.09
N GLN A 163 -9.91 13.21 0.85
CA GLN A 163 -9.75 13.81 2.17
C GLN A 163 -9.14 12.80 3.15
N LEU A 164 -9.68 11.57 3.19
CA LEU A 164 -9.17 10.51 4.06
C LEU A 164 -7.69 10.20 3.78
N VAL A 165 -7.34 10.03 2.51
CA VAL A 165 -5.97 9.74 2.09
C VAL A 165 -5.02 10.90 2.42
N LYS A 166 -5.46 12.16 2.33
CA LYS A 166 -4.66 13.31 2.78
C LYS A 166 -4.34 13.22 4.27
N ASP A 167 -5.35 12.96 5.09
CA ASP A 167 -5.19 12.87 6.53
C ASP A 167 -4.30 11.68 6.91
N THR A 168 -4.51 10.51 6.31
CA THR A 168 -3.65 9.33 6.49
C THR A 168 -2.21 9.60 6.06
N ARG A 169 -1.99 10.33 4.95
CA ARG A 169 -0.64 10.69 4.48
C ARG A 169 0.07 11.63 5.46
N LEU A 170 -0.64 12.59 6.05
CA LEU A 170 -0.08 13.47 7.07
C LEU A 170 0.36 12.67 8.30
N LEU A 171 -0.46 11.70 8.74
CA LEU A 171 -0.11 10.82 9.86
C LEU A 171 1.07 9.90 9.54
N LEU A 172 1.11 9.33 8.34
CA LEU A 172 2.23 8.52 7.87
C LEU A 172 3.52 9.33 7.87
N HIS A 173 3.52 10.52 7.27
CA HIS A 173 4.71 11.37 7.20
C HIS A 173 5.21 11.76 8.59
N ARG A 174 4.31 12.15 9.51
CA ARG A 174 4.67 12.43 10.92
C ARG A 174 5.28 11.21 11.62
N SER A 175 4.72 10.03 11.37
CA SER A 175 5.21 8.79 11.97
C SER A 175 6.61 8.44 11.46
N LEU A 176 6.85 8.59 10.16
CA LEU A 176 8.16 8.36 9.55
C LEU A 176 9.21 9.37 10.06
N SER A 177 8.88 10.66 10.16
CA SER A 177 9.81 11.66 10.71
C SER A 177 10.18 11.42 12.19
N ASN A 178 9.23 10.87 12.96
CA ASN A 178 9.47 10.50 14.36
C ASN A 178 10.43 9.30 14.47
N LEU A 179 10.39 8.37 13.52
CA LEU A 179 11.31 7.23 13.48
C LEU A 179 12.74 7.67 13.14
N GLU A 180 12.89 8.58 12.16
CA GLU A 180 14.20 9.13 11.78
C GLU A 180 14.86 9.87 12.97
N SER A 181 14.10 10.75 13.64
CA SER A 181 14.61 11.49 14.81
C SER A 181 14.97 10.61 16.02
N CYS A 182 14.33 9.44 16.15
CA CYS A 182 14.65 8.48 17.20
C CYS A 182 15.87 7.61 16.85
N GLY A 183 16.06 7.28 15.57
CA GLY A 183 17.19 6.50 15.06
C GLY A 183 18.55 7.18 15.27
N ASP A 184 18.61 8.51 15.16
CA ASP A 184 19.82 9.31 15.43
C ASP A 184 20.26 9.29 16.91
N THR A 185 19.44 8.75 17.82
CA THR A 185 19.78 8.67 19.27
C THR A 185 20.34 7.30 19.68
N MET A 186 20.40 6.33 18.76
CA MET A 186 20.78 4.93 19.05
C MET A 186 22.09 4.47 18.39
N LEU A 187 22.84 5.39 17.76
CA LEU A 187 24.23 5.23 17.32
C LEU A 187 25.16 6.13 18.13
#